data_AF-Q50417-F1
#
_entry.id   AF-Q50417-F1
#
_cell.length_a   1.000
_cell.length_b   1.000
_cell.length_c   1.000
_cell.angle_alpha   90.00
_cell.angle_beta   90.00
_cell.angle_gamma   90.00
#
_symmetry.space_group_name_H-M   'P 1'
#
loop_
_entity.id
_entity.type
_entity.pdbx_description
1 polymer ?
#
loop_
_entity_poly.entity_id
_entity_poly.type
_entity_poly.pdbx_seq_one_letter_code
_entity_poly.pdbx_strand_id
1 'polypeptide(L)'
;MCTRRQSMATHWKSTSTAATAALAGDVIGTVGFLQFYYPDNEKIAGQSSNVTEVNLAIDYRHFNFKYSYSLTDWFGTNTASYGNTQVGRHTTGTGDSKGSNYAEFNYNDALPFWGLNLYLHVGHTTVKNYSVASYTDYAAGINKDFSVGDSKGWNAGLLYHATDANDDWYVTASGYKTGATGSLVTSSAHSRQIGTVQAG
;
A
#
# COMPACT_ATOMS: atom_id res chain seq x y z
N MET A 1 6.79 -28.71 -8.15
CA MET A 1 7.26 -27.69 -9.13
C MET A 1 6.67 -26.35 -8.70
N CYS A 2 7.09 -25.75 -7.59
CA CYS A 2 8.43 -25.27 -7.22
C CYS A 2 8.81 -23.99 -7.98
N THR A 3 8.62 -22.84 -7.30
CA THR A 3 9.50 -21.65 -7.31
C THR A 3 9.75 -20.89 -8.61
N ARG A 4 8.67 -20.51 -9.31
CA ARG A 4 8.68 -19.43 -10.32
C ARG A 4 7.38 -18.61 -10.33
N ARG A 5 6.95 -18.20 -9.14
CA ARG A 5 5.74 -17.39 -8.93
C ARG A 5 6.03 -16.43 -7.78
N GLN A 6 6.00 -15.13 -8.07
CA GLN A 6 6.44 -14.01 -7.23
C GLN A 6 7.96 -13.73 -7.20
N SER A 7 8.62 -13.81 -8.36
CA SER A 7 9.51 -12.68 -8.68
C SER A 7 8.57 -11.49 -8.93
N MET A 8 8.42 -10.60 -7.94
CA MET A 8 7.79 -9.31 -8.19
C MET A 8 8.62 -8.66 -9.30
N ALA A 9 7.99 -8.48 -10.46
CA ALA A 9 8.62 -7.88 -11.63
C ALA A 9 9.33 -6.59 -11.19
N THR A 10 10.62 -6.48 -11.50
CA THR A 10 11.41 -5.27 -11.27
C THR A 10 10.88 -4.05 -12.04
N HIS A 11 9.90 -4.26 -12.94
CA HIS A 11 9.18 -3.22 -13.65
C HIS A 11 7.66 -3.45 -13.55
N TRP A 12 7.00 -2.62 -12.74
CA TRP A 12 5.55 -2.43 -12.79
C TRP A 12 5.28 -0.96 -13.15
N LYS A 13 4.17 -0.70 -13.84
CA LYS A 13 3.69 0.66 -14.10
C LYS A 13 2.35 0.82 -13.43
N SER A 14 2.15 1.94 -12.72
CA SER A 14 0.82 2.41 -12.38
C SER A 14 0.39 3.49 -13.35
N THR A 15 -0.89 3.50 -13.67
CA THR A 15 -1.57 4.69 -14.21
C THR A 15 -2.78 4.94 -13.34
N SER A 16 -2.96 6.19 -12.94
CA SER A 16 -4.10 6.61 -12.15
C SER A 16 -4.77 7.82 -12.76
N THR A 17 -6.08 7.94 -12.52
CA THR A 17 -6.84 9.16 -12.81
C THR A 17 -7.79 9.35 -11.65
N ALA A 18 -7.78 10.53 -11.04
CA ALA A 18 -8.61 10.84 -9.90
C ALA A 18 -9.26 12.21 -10.06
N ALA A 19 -10.49 12.32 -9.57
CA ALA A 19 -11.21 13.57 -9.41
C ALA A 19 -11.37 13.84 -7.91
N THR A 20 -11.05 15.07 -7.49
CA THR A 20 -11.13 15.51 -6.09
C THR A 20 -12.08 16.69 -6.00
N ALA A 21 -12.94 16.70 -4.99
CA ALA A 21 -13.87 17.78 -4.73
C ALA A 21 -14.05 18.01 -3.22
N ALA A 22 -14.27 19.26 -2.83
CA ALA A 22 -14.79 19.57 -1.50
C ALA A 22 -16.26 19.10 -1.43
N LEU A 23 -16.60 18.31 -0.42
CA LEU A 23 -17.95 17.77 -0.23
C LEU A 23 -18.77 18.66 0.72
N ALA A 24 -18.19 19.01 1.86
CA ALA A 24 -18.78 19.93 2.84
C ALA A 24 -17.74 20.36 3.87
N GLY A 25 -17.62 21.68 4.14
CA GLY A 25 -16.66 22.19 5.12
C GLY A 25 -15.23 21.71 4.83
N ASP A 26 -14.60 21.09 5.84
CA ASP A 26 -13.24 20.52 5.73
C ASP A 26 -13.21 19.09 5.16
N VAL A 27 -14.34 18.58 4.64
CA VAL A 27 -14.43 17.25 4.04
C VAL A 27 -14.09 17.32 2.56
N ILE A 28 -13.04 16.62 2.16
CA ILE A 28 -12.60 16.48 0.77
C ILE A 28 -12.81 15.02 0.35
N GLY A 29 -13.44 14.82 -0.80
CA GLY A 29 -13.63 13.51 -1.40
C GLY A 29 -12.78 13.37 -2.65
N THR A 30 -12.14 12.21 -2.81
CA THR A 30 -11.44 11.84 -4.05
C THR A 30 -12.00 10.51 -4.55
N VAL A 31 -12.27 10.41 -5.84
CA VAL A 31 -12.60 9.14 -6.51
C VAL A 31 -11.71 8.98 -7.72
N GLY A 32 -11.22 7.77 -7.97
CA GLY A 32 -10.33 7.54 -9.08
C GLY A 32 -10.24 6.08 -9.50
N PHE A 33 -9.46 5.87 -10.55
CA PHE A 33 -9.08 4.57 -11.05
C PHE A 33 -7.59 4.39 -10.91
N LEU A 34 -7.18 3.16 -10.64
CA LEU A 34 -5.79 2.76 -10.59
C LEU A 34 -5.65 1.48 -11.41
N GLN A 35 -4.63 1.45 -12.28
CA GLN A 35 -4.26 0.25 -12.98
C GLN A 35 -2.82 -0.11 -12.64
N PHE A 36 -2.63 -1.28 -12.05
CA PHE A 36 -1.34 -1.94 -11.92
C PHE A 36 -1.10 -2.79 -13.15
N TYR A 37 -0.10 -2.40 -13.94
CA TYR A 37 0.29 -3.09 -15.16
C TYR A 37 1.66 -3.74 -14.99
N TYR A 38 1.69 -5.06 -15.16
CA TYR A 38 2.85 -5.92 -15.09
C TYR A 38 3.08 -6.57 -16.46
N PRO A 39 3.91 -5.97 -17.34
CA PRO A 39 4.15 -6.49 -18.67
C PRO A 39 4.94 -7.81 -18.66
N ASP A 40 5.94 -7.90 -17.80
CA ASP A 40 6.95 -8.96 -17.81
C ASP A 40 6.82 -9.91 -16.61
N ASN A 41 5.62 -10.01 -15.99
CA ASN A 41 5.44 -10.91 -14.86
C ASN A 41 5.30 -12.36 -15.28
N GLU A 42 5.71 -13.26 -14.38
CA GLU A 42 5.52 -14.68 -14.57
C GLU A 42 4.05 -15.10 -14.48
N LYS A 43 3.61 -15.70 -15.59
CA LYS A 43 2.32 -16.34 -15.87
C LYS A 43 1.92 -17.44 -14.90
N ILE A 44 1.08 -17.18 -13.90
CA ILE A 44 0.48 -18.23 -13.08
C ILE A 44 -0.69 -18.88 -13.85
N ALA A 45 -0.47 -20.05 -14.46
CA ALA A 45 -1.49 -20.74 -15.28
C ALA A 45 -2.09 -19.83 -16.38
N GLY A 46 -1.25 -18.97 -16.97
CA GLY A 46 -1.65 -18.00 -17.99
C GLY A 46 -2.40 -16.77 -17.47
N GLN A 47 -2.71 -16.68 -16.17
CA GLN A 47 -3.45 -15.57 -15.59
C GLN A 47 -2.60 -14.31 -15.46
N SER A 48 -3.19 -13.16 -15.78
CA SER A 48 -2.52 -11.87 -15.65
C SER A 48 -2.52 -11.40 -14.20
N SER A 49 -1.40 -10.83 -13.75
CA SER A 49 -1.32 -10.15 -12.45
C SER A 49 -1.71 -8.67 -12.51
N ASN A 50 -2.22 -8.21 -13.65
CA ASN A 50 -2.71 -6.84 -13.78
C ASN A 50 -3.96 -6.67 -12.92
N VAL A 51 -3.99 -5.56 -12.17
CA VAL A 51 -5.14 -5.21 -11.33
C VAL A 51 -5.66 -3.86 -11.75
N THR A 52 -6.94 -3.79 -12.06
CA THR A 52 -7.65 -2.51 -12.23
C THR A 52 -8.56 -2.30 -11.03
N GLU A 53 -8.47 -1.14 -10.40
CA GLU A 53 -9.18 -0.82 -9.18
C GLU A 53 -9.90 0.53 -9.32
N VAL A 54 -11.08 0.62 -8.71
CA VAL A 54 -11.67 1.90 -8.36
C VAL A 54 -11.25 2.26 -6.93
N ASN A 55 -10.95 3.53 -6.70
CA ASN A 55 -10.46 4.04 -5.44
C ASN A 55 -11.34 5.20 -5.00
N LEU A 56 -11.60 5.27 -3.70
CA LEU A 56 -12.28 6.36 -3.02
C LEU A 56 -11.41 6.79 -1.83
N ALA A 57 -11.32 8.09 -1.60
CA ALA A 57 -10.72 8.66 -0.41
C ALA A 57 -11.63 9.74 0.17
N ILE A 58 -11.64 9.84 1.49
CA ILE A 58 -12.28 10.91 2.25
C ILE A 58 -11.24 11.46 3.21
N ASP A 59 -10.93 12.74 3.06
CA ASP A 59 -10.04 13.48 3.93
C ASP A 59 -10.87 14.41 4.81
N TYR A 60 -10.60 14.39 6.11
CA TYR A 60 -11.22 15.29 7.08
C TYR A 60 -10.22 15.66 8.17
N ARG A 61 -9.70 16.89 8.08
CA ARG A 61 -8.68 17.43 9.00
C ARG A 61 -7.45 16.51 9.06
N HIS A 62 -7.27 15.83 10.19
CA HIS A 62 -6.16 14.92 10.49
C HIS A 62 -6.45 13.48 10.10
N PHE A 63 -7.69 13.18 9.71
CA PHE A 63 -8.13 11.85 9.34
C PHE A 63 -8.17 11.68 7.82
N ASN A 64 -7.76 10.51 7.37
CA ASN A 64 -7.89 10.10 5.98
C ASN A 64 -8.42 8.67 5.94
N PHE A 65 -9.52 8.46 5.22
CA PHE A 65 -10.05 7.14 4.90
C PHE A 65 -9.84 6.87 3.42
N LYS A 66 -9.42 5.66 3.06
CA LYS A 66 -9.38 5.21 1.66
C LYS A 66 -9.99 3.84 1.51
N TYR A 67 -10.57 3.61 0.35
CA TYR A 67 -11.16 2.35 -0.05
C TYR A 67 -10.83 2.05 -1.51
N SER A 68 -10.29 0.86 -1.76
CA SER A 68 -9.96 0.36 -3.09
C SER A 68 -10.76 -0.90 -3.37
N TYR A 69 -11.27 -1.04 -4.59
CA TYR A 69 -12.05 -2.21 -5.02
C TYR A 69 -11.58 -2.69 -6.39
N SER A 70 -11.16 -3.95 -6.46
CA SER A 70 -10.59 -4.54 -7.67
C SER A 70 -11.69 -4.97 -8.66
N LEU A 71 -11.63 -4.40 -9.87
CA LEU A 71 -12.52 -4.68 -11.00
C LEU A 71 -12.06 -5.88 -11.85
N THR A 72 -10.86 -6.39 -11.58
CA THR A 72 -10.26 -7.59 -12.16
C THR A 72 -9.88 -8.57 -11.05
N ASP A 73 -9.43 -9.77 -11.41
CA ASP A 73 -8.86 -10.69 -10.43
C ASP A 73 -7.65 -10.05 -9.75
N TRP A 74 -7.65 -10.07 -8.43
CA TRP A 74 -6.63 -9.48 -7.58
C TRP A 74 -5.30 -10.23 -7.77
N PHE A 75 -4.36 -9.58 -8.45
CA PHE A 75 -3.07 -10.12 -8.91
C PHE A 75 -3.16 -11.48 -9.65
N GLY A 76 -4.27 -11.73 -10.34
CA GLY A 76 -4.51 -12.98 -11.07
C GLY A 76 -4.92 -14.15 -10.18
N THR A 77 -5.36 -13.86 -8.95
CA THR A 77 -5.82 -14.88 -8.00
C THR A 77 -7.19 -15.40 -8.39
N ASN A 78 -7.28 -16.63 -8.87
CA ASN A 78 -8.55 -17.27 -9.25
C ASN A 78 -8.38 -18.79 -9.32
N THR A 79 -9.45 -19.50 -9.70
CA THR A 79 -9.47 -20.97 -9.79
C THR A 79 -8.36 -21.52 -10.68
N ALA A 80 -8.07 -20.89 -11.82
CA ALA A 80 -7.04 -21.39 -12.73
C ALA A 80 -5.63 -21.25 -12.14
N SER A 81 -5.39 -20.16 -11.41
CA SER A 81 -4.10 -19.86 -10.79
C SER A 81 -3.81 -20.69 -9.54
N TYR A 82 -4.78 -20.74 -8.63
CA TYR A 82 -4.62 -21.22 -7.27
C TYR A 82 -5.75 -22.14 -6.81
N GLY A 83 -6.80 -22.38 -7.59
CA GLY A 83 -8.04 -23.04 -7.13
C GLY A 83 -7.80 -24.34 -6.35
N ASN A 84 -8.42 -24.46 -5.17
CA ASN A 84 -8.39 -25.64 -4.31
C ASN A 84 -6.99 -26.28 -4.17
N THR A 85 -5.97 -25.43 -4.06
CA THR A 85 -4.56 -25.81 -3.97
C THR A 85 -4.09 -25.65 -2.52
N GLN A 86 -3.28 -26.60 -2.06
CA GLN A 86 -2.65 -26.49 -0.76
C GLN A 86 -1.51 -25.45 -0.81
N VAL A 87 -1.57 -24.43 0.04
CA VAL A 87 -0.51 -23.45 0.31
C VAL A 87 -0.16 -23.53 1.79
N GLY A 88 1.04 -24.04 2.10
CA GLY A 88 1.41 -24.42 3.47
C GLY A 88 0.36 -25.33 4.11
N ARG A 89 -0.25 -24.88 5.20
CA ARG A 89 -1.30 -25.61 5.95
C ARG A 89 -2.72 -25.23 5.53
N HIS A 90 -2.88 -24.30 4.60
CA HIS A 90 -4.18 -23.82 4.14
C HIS A 90 -4.52 -24.39 2.76
N THR A 91 -5.79 -24.68 2.55
CA THR A 91 -6.34 -24.90 1.22
C THR A 91 -6.90 -23.58 0.71
N THR A 92 -6.48 -23.16 -0.48
CA THR A 92 -7.02 -21.96 -1.14
C THR A 92 -8.45 -22.18 -1.58
N GLY A 93 -9.18 -21.10 -1.85
CA GLY A 93 -10.56 -21.20 -2.32
C GLY A 93 -10.70 -21.40 -3.82
N THR A 94 -11.92 -21.13 -4.30
CA THR A 94 -12.36 -21.29 -5.68
C THR A 94 -13.20 -20.10 -6.12
N GLY A 95 -13.16 -19.76 -7.40
CA GLY A 95 -13.86 -18.63 -8.00
C GLY A 95 -12.91 -17.55 -8.49
N ASP A 96 -13.49 -16.43 -8.98
CA ASP A 96 -12.76 -15.20 -9.23
C ASP A 96 -12.43 -14.48 -7.92
N SER A 97 -11.37 -13.66 -7.90
CA SER A 97 -11.10 -12.73 -6.79
C SER A 97 -11.52 -11.30 -7.14
N LYS A 98 -12.17 -11.09 -8.29
CA LYS A 98 -12.77 -9.81 -8.65
C LYS A 98 -13.75 -9.34 -7.57
N GLY A 99 -13.54 -8.12 -7.10
CA GLY A 99 -14.23 -7.52 -5.96
C GLY A 99 -13.53 -7.71 -4.62
N SER A 100 -12.28 -8.19 -4.64
CA SER A 100 -11.34 -7.96 -3.54
C SER A 100 -11.21 -6.46 -3.28
N ASN A 101 -10.94 -6.10 -2.03
CA ASN A 101 -10.92 -4.71 -1.62
C ASN A 101 -9.90 -4.46 -0.51
N TYR A 102 -9.52 -3.20 -0.36
CA TYR A 102 -8.68 -2.70 0.70
C TYR A 102 -9.33 -1.46 1.31
N ALA A 103 -9.49 -1.45 2.63
CA ALA A 103 -9.98 -0.29 3.37
C ALA A 103 -8.92 0.15 4.36
N GLU A 104 -8.57 1.43 4.38
CA GLU A 104 -7.61 1.96 5.33
C GLU A 104 -8.09 3.26 5.99
N PHE A 105 -7.66 3.44 7.23
CA PHE A 105 -7.89 4.61 8.03
C PHE A 105 -6.57 5.11 8.61
N ASN A 106 -6.36 6.41 8.44
CA ASN A 106 -5.13 7.10 8.78
C ASN A 106 -5.43 8.28 9.69
N TYR A 107 -4.53 8.53 10.64
CA TYR A 107 -4.49 9.75 11.43
C TYR A 107 -3.09 10.36 11.38
N ASN A 108 -3.01 11.64 11.06
CA ASN A 108 -1.76 12.38 11.06
C ASN A 108 -1.93 13.77 11.67
N ASP A 109 -1.27 14.04 12.79
CA ASP A 109 -1.37 15.32 13.48
C ASP A 109 -0.12 15.68 14.28
N ALA A 110 0.08 16.98 14.51
CA ALA A 110 1.13 17.48 15.37
C ALA A 110 0.81 17.19 16.83
N LEU A 111 1.77 16.60 17.55
CA LEU A 111 1.68 16.42 18.99
C LEU A 111 1.91 17.77 19.70
N PRO A 112 1.21 18.04 20.81
CA PRO A 112 1.30 19.32 21.51
C PRO A 112 2.63 19.52 22.26
N PHE A 113 3.56 18.57 22.14
CA PHE A 113 4.86 18.59 22.80
C PHE A 113 5.97 18.23 21.81
N TRP A 114 7.16 18.78 22.08
CA TRP A 114 8.42 18.45 21.43
C TRP A 114 8.48 18.66 19.90
N GLY A 115 7.45 19.25 19.28
CA GLY A 115 7.40 19.49 17.84
C GLY A 115 7.39 18.18 17.04
N LEU A 116 6.78 17.14 17.59
CA LEU A 116 6.63 15.84 16.94
C LEU A 116 5.33 15.80 16.13
N ASN A 117 5.32 15.05 15.04
CA ASN A 117 4.11 14.66 14.33
C ASN A 117 3.85 13.18 14.58
N LEU A 118 2.61 12.82 14.92
CA LEU A 118 2.13 11.45 15.09
C LEU A 118 1.46 10.98 13.80
N TYR A 119 1.81 9.77 13.37
CA TYR A 119 1.15 9.04 12.29
C TYR A 119 0.60 7.72 12.83
N LEU A 120 -0.67 7.43 12.55
CA LEU A 120 -1.31 6.15 12.82
C LEU A 120 -1.99 5.64 11.55
N HIS A 121 -1.94 4.34 11.34
CA HIS A 121 -2.51 3.64 10.20
C HIS A 121 -3.12 2.32 10.64
N VAL A 122 -4.28 1.99 10.08
CA VAL A 122 -4.85 0.64 10.06
C VAL A 122 -5.48 0.38 8.70
N GLY A 123 -5.11 -0.74 8.09
CA GLY A 123 -5.57 -1.18 6.79
C GLY A 123 -6.06 -2.63 6.86
N HIS A 124 -7.10 -2.96 6.09
CA HIS A 124 -7.55 -4.34 5.93
C HIS A 124 -7.83 -4.68 4.47
N THR A 125 -7.13 -5.69 3.97
CA THR A 125 -7.32 -6.30 2.65
C THR A 125 -8.21 -7.51 2.77
N THR A 126 -9.33 -7.52 2.05
CA THR A 126 -10.16 -8.71 1.84
C THR A 126 -9.99 -9.22 0.42
N VAL A 127 -9.44 -10.43 0.28
CA VAL A 127 -9.33 -11.12 -1.01
C VAL A 127 -10.50 -12.06 -1.18
N LYS A 128 -11.44 -11.68 -2.05
CA LYS A 128 -12.68 -12.42 -2.30
C LYS A 128 -12.36 -13.86 -2.70
N ASN A 129 -13.06 -14.83 -2.11
CA ASN A 129 -12.87 -16.26 -2.31
C ASN A 129 -11.51 -16.84 -1.86
N TYR A 130 -10.55 -16.02 -1.41
CA TYR A 130 -9.20 -16.47 -1.03
C TYR A 130 -8.79 -15.84 0.31
N SER A 131 -9.48 -16.19 1.39
CA SER A 131 -9.25 -15.59 2.73
C SER A 131 -7.83 -15.77 3.27
N VAL A 132 -7.11 -16.81 2.86
CA VAL A 132 -5.68 -17.00 3.21
C VAL A 132 -4.79 -15.85 2.74
N ALA A 133 -5.23 -15.10 1.72
CA ALA A 133 -4.56 -13.92 1.19
C ALA A 133 -5.10 -12.61 1.79
N SER A 134 -6.09 -12.66 2.69
CA SER A 134 -6.60 -11.48 3.38
C SER A 134 -5.71 -11.17 4.58
N TYR A 135 -5.52 -9.89 4.86
CA TYR A 135 -4.69 -9.45 5.97
C TYR A 135 -5.09 -8.06 6.46
N THR A 136 -4.70 -7.77 7.68
CA THR A 136 -4.74 -6.48 8.33
C THR A 136 -3.31 -6.01 8.56
N ASP A 137 -3.07 -4.74 8.36
CA ASP A 137 -1.80 -4.10 8.67
C ASP A 137 -2.03 -2.81 9.47
N TYR A 138 -1.02 -2.47 10.26
CA TYR A 138 -1.06 -1.37 11.19
C TYR A 138 0.29 -0.69 11.18
N ALA A 139 0.28 0.63 11.30
CA ALA A 139 1.51 1.37 11.54
C ALA A 139 1.30 2.50 12.53
N ALA A 140 2.36 2.78 13.30
CA ALA A 140 2.43 3.90 14.22
C ALA A 140 3.81 4.52 14.11
N GLY A 141 3.87 5.82 13.90
CA GLY A 141 5.12 6.52 13.72
C GLY A 141 5.11 7.90 14.34
N ILE A 142 6.31 8.37 14.66
CA ILE A 142 6.57 9.75 15.04
C ILE A 142 7.65 10.33 14.14
N ASN A 143 7.50 11.58 13.74
CA ASN A 143 8.56 12.28 13.01
C ASN A 143 8.73 13.72 13.53
N LYS A 144 9.86 14.32 13.21
CA LYS A 144 10.20 15.69 13.59
C LYS A 144 10.92 16.39 12.47
N ASP A 145 10.48 17.60 12.18
CA ASP A 145 11.20 18.54 11.34
C ASP A 145 12.27 19.28 12.16
N PHE A 146 13.45 19.46 11.58
CA PHE A 146 14.56 20.18 12.20
C PHE A 146 15.42 20.91 11.16
N SER A 147 16.44 21.63 11.64
CA SER A 147 17.42 22.34 10.80
C SER A 147 18.83 21.98 11.24
N VAL A 148 19.76 21.90 10.29
CA VAL A 148 21.18 21.60 10.53
C VAL A 148 22.00 22.78 10.01
N GLY A 149 22.53 23.60 10.94
CA GLY A 149 23.12 24.90 10.59
C GLY A 149 22.09 25.79 9.88
N ASP A 150 22.45 26.34 8.73
CA ASP A 150 21.55 27.17 7.90
C ASP A 150 20.62 26.34 6.99
N SER A 151 20.78 25.02 6.96
CA SER A 151 19.97 24.12 6.13
C SER A 151 18.66 23.76 6.84
N LYS A 152 17.54 24.24 6.27
CA LYS A 152 16.16 23.94 6.73
C LYS A 152 15.53 22.83 5.91
N GLY A 153 14.51 22.15 6.46
CA GLY A 153 13.74 21.13 5.76
C GLY A 153 14.25 19.71 5.96
N TRP A 154 14.94 19.46 7.07
CA TRP A 154 15.30 18.11 7.49
C TRP A 154 14.13 17.48 8.24
N ASN A 155 13.87 16.21 8.00
CA ASN A 155 12.91 15.42 8.75
C ASN A 155 13.55 14.10 9.16
N ALA A 156 13.30 13.67 10.40
CA ALA A 156 13.64 12.34 10.87
C ALA A 156 12.46 11.73 11.63
N GLY A 157 12.28 10.42 11.50
CA GLY A 157 11.21 9.72 12.17
C GLY A 157 11.47 8.25 12.41
N LEU A 158 10.66 7.70 13.30
CA LEU A 158 10.55 6.28 13.59
C LEU A 158 9.15 5.84 13.19
N LEU A 159 9.06 4.76 12.43
CA LEU A 159 7.80 4.12 12.06
C LEU A 159 7.88 2.65 12.45
N TYR A 160 6.91 2.21 13.24
CA TYR A 160 6.66 0.80 13.46
C TYR A 160 5.51 0.35 12.57
N HIS A 161 5.64 -0.79 11.92
CA HIS A 161 4.56 -1.42 11.16
C HIS A 161 4.48 -2.92 11.48
N ALA A 162 3.27 -3.45 11.43
CA ALA A 162 2.97 -4.85 11.68
C ALA A 162 1.83 -5.31 10.77
N THR A 163 1.74 -6.61 10.53
CA THR A 163 0.64 -7.23 9.79
C THR A 163 0.32 -8.61 10.35
N ASP A 164 -0.94 -9.02 10.19
CA ASP A 164 -1.40 -10.40 10.48
C ASP A 164 -1.37 -11.32 9.24
N ALA A 165 -0.72 -10.87 8.15
CA ALA A 165 -0.61 -11.59 6.89
C ALA A 165 -0.20 -13.05 7.08
N ASN A 166 -0.92 -13.96 6.42
CA ASN A 166 -0.70 -15.38 6.57
C ASN A 166 0.64 -15.81 5.95
N ASP A 167 1.53 -16.32 6.79
CA ASP A 167 2.87 -16.79 6.40
C ASP A 167 2.87 -17.99 5.44
N ASP A 168 1.75 -18.67 5.21
CA ASP A 168 1.68 -19.73 4.21
C ASP A 168 1.36 -19.17 2.80
N TRP A 169 0.84 -17.93 2.71
CA TRP A 169 0.58 -17.21 1.46
C TRP A 169 1.65 -16.15 1.16
N TYR A 170 2.03 -15.36 2.16
CA TYR A 170 2.99 -14.28 2.04
C TYR A 170 4.41 -14.78 2.27
N VAL A 171 4.90 -15.55 1.30
CA VAL A 171 6.26 -16.11 1.29
C VAL A 171 6.91 -15.94 -0.08
N THR A 172 8.20 -15.66 -0.05
CA THR A 172 9.05 -15.72 -1.25
C THR A 172 9.12 -17.14 -1.79
N ALA A 173 9.52 -17.28 -3.05
CA ALA A 173 9.81 -18.58 -3.64
C ALA A 173 10.80 -19.41 -2.80
N SER A 174 11.81 -18.77 -2.19
CA SER A 174 12.79 -19.44 -1.32
C SER A 174 12.25 -19.78 0.08
N GLY A 175 10.96 -19.54 0.36
CA GLY A 175 10.30 -19.86 1.63
C GLY A 175 10.47 -18.82 2.73
N TYR A 176 11.10 -17.67 2.45
CA TYR A 176 11.17 -16.57 3.41
C TYR A 176 9.84 -15.83 3.50
N LYS A 177 9.37 -15.60 4.72
CA LYS A 177 8.14 -14.85 5.02
C LYS A 177 8.28 -13.39 4.59
N THR A 178 7.25 -12.85 3.95
CA THR A 178 7.19 -11.44 3.50
C THR A 178 6.24 -10.60 4.33
N GLY A 179 5.35 -11.22 5.12
CA GLY A 179 4.59 -10.55 6.18
C GLY A 179 5.46 -10.34 7.41
N ALA A 180 6.25 -9.26 7.43
CA ALA A 180 7.15 -8.98 8.55
C ALA A 180 6.71 -7.74 9.32
N THR A 181 6.72 -7.85 10.65
CA THR A 181 6.69 -6.70 11.56
C THR A 181 8.06 -6.05 11.58
N GLY A 182 8.13 -4.73 11.43
CA GLY A 182 9.38 -4.02 11.32
C GLY A 182 9.35 -2.59 11.85
N SER A 183 10.51 -2.10 12.24
CA SER A 183 10.73 -0.68 12.54
C SER A 183 11.60 -0.07 11.45
N LEU A 184 11.16 1.04 10.89
CA LEU A 184 11.91 1.83 9.90
C LEU A 184 12.31 3.16 10.51
N VAL A 185 13.59 3.50 10.37
CA VAL A 185 14.10 4.86 10.61
C VAL A 185 14.15 5.55 9.26
N THR A 186 13.45 6.67 9.13
CA THR A 186 13.52 7.51 7.92
C THR A 186 14.23 8.81 8.24
N SER A 187 15.12 9.24 7.34
CA SER A 187 15.71 10.57 7.34
C SER A 187 15.70 11.12 5.91
N SER A 188 15.26 12.36 5.75
CA SER A 188 15.26 13.04 4.46
C SER A 188 15.61 14.52 4.61
N ALA A 189 16.21 15.08 3.57
CA ALA A 189 16.56 16.50 3.49
C ALA A 189 15.94 17.08 2.22
N HIS A 190 15.12 18.12 2.37
CA HIS A 190 14.65 18.90 1.24
C HIS A 190 15.51 20.16 1.10
N SER A 191 16.54 20.12 0.24
CA SER A 191 17.32 21.31 -0.10
C SER A 191 16.44 22.27 -0.90
N ARG A 192 16.09 23.43 -0.32
CA ARG A 192 15.52 24.53 -1.11
C ARG A 192 16.56 24.98 -2.13
N GLN A 193 16.23 24.88 -3.42
CA GLN A 193 16.97 25.61 -4.46
C GLN A 193 16.99 27.10 -4.07
N ILE A 194 18.19 27.59 -3.78
CA ILE A 194 18.48 29.02 -3.66
C ILE A 194 18.31 29.61 -5.06
N GLY A 195 17.47 30.64 -5.16
CA GLY A 195 16.98 31.20 -6.42
C GLY A 195 18.07 31.61 -7.39
N THR A 196 17.82 31.31 -8.66
CA THR A 196 18.58 31.87 -9.78
C THR A 196 18.28 33.37 -9.85
N VAL A 197 19.35 34.15 -9.80
CA VAL A 197 19.41 35.62 -9.91
C VAL A 197 18.73 36.10 -11.20
N GLN A 198 17.99 37.21 -11.11
CA GLN A 198 17.49 38.00 -12.25
C GLN A 198 18.63 38.30 -13.23
N ALA A 199 18.44 37.98 -14.50
CA ALA A 199 19.18 38.62 -15.59
C ALA A 199 18.31 39.75 -16.14
N GLY A 200 18.78 40.99 -15.97
CA GLY A 200 18.41 42.12 -16.83
C GLY A 200 19.20 42.08 -18.13
#